data_AF-A0A2S6B021-F1
#
_entry.id   AF-A0A2S6B021-F1
#
_cell.length_a   1.000
_cell.length_b   1.000
_cell.length_c   1.000
_cell.angle_alpha   90.00
_cell.angle_beta   90.00
_cell.angle_gamma   90.00
#
_symmetry.space_group_name_H-M   'P 1'
#
loop_
_entity.id
_entity.type
_entity.pdbx_description
1 polymer ?
#
loop_
_entity_poly.entity_id
_entity_poly.type
_entity_poly.pdbx_seq_one_letter_code
_entity_poly.pdbx_strand_id
1 'polypeptide(L)' 'RNRWFLDVLYGRGYPAEALALVGADAPVIEPGDMEAIAVPCDFLGVNYYFPEEVANAPEDYPLRTRIVYPQDRQRTDFGW' A
#
# COMPACT_ATOMS: atom_id res chain seq x y z
N ARG A 1 2.08 -1.55 -2.00
CA ARG A 1 1.24 -1.09 -0.86
C ARG A 1 1.49 0.38 -0.51
N ASN A 2 2.70 0.79 -0.14
CA ASN A 2 2.99 2.15 0.35
C ASN A 2 2.58 3.30 -0.59
N ARG A 3 2.73 3.13 -1.91
CA ARG A 3 2.34 4.13 -2.91
C ARG A 3 0.87 4.53 -2.87
N TRP A 4 -0.02 3.66 -2.36
CA TRP A 4 -1.43 4.00 -2.15
C TRP A 4 -1.61 5.24 -1.27
N PHE A 5 -0.72 5.44 -0.29
CA PHE A 5 -0.75 6.58 0.62
C PHE A 5 0.24 7.65 0.19
N LEU A 6 1.49 7.26 -0.11
CA LEU A 6 2.57 8.20 -0.36
C LEU A 6 2.38 8.99 -1.66
N ASP A 7 1.83 8.38 -2.71
CA ASP A 7 1.64 9.09 -3.97
C ASP A 7 0.58 10.20 -3.80
N VAL A 8 -0.51 9.93 -3.08
CA VAL A 8 -1.56 10.92 -2.80
C VAL A 8 -1.05 12.04 -1.90
N LEU A 9 -0.34 11.68 -0.81
CA LEU A 9 0.26 12.66 0.12
C LEU A 9 1.20 13.65 -0.57
N TYR A 10 1.88 13.22 -1.64
CA TYR A 10 2.82 14.06 -2.38
C TYR A 10 2.30 14.48 -3.77
N GLY A 11 0.98 14.57 -3.93
CA GLY A 11 0.34 15.22 -5.09
C GLY A 11 0.43 14.44 -6.41
N ARG A 12 0.74 13.14 -6.36
CA ARG A 12 0.78 12.26 -7.53
C ARG A 12 -0.56 11.54 -7.79
N GLY A 13 -1.51 11.66 -6.85
CA GLY A 13 -2.78 10.95 -6.87
C GLY A 13 -2.64 9.47 -6.54
N TYR A 14 -3.76 8.74 -6.54
CA TYR A 14 -3.72 7.28 -6.34
C TYR A 14 -3.05 6.58 -7.53
N PRO A 15 -2.24 5.53 -7.33
CA PRO A 15 -1.66 4.77 -8.43
C PRO A 15 -2.76 4.16 -9.32
N ALA A 16 -2.70 4.45 -10.63
CA ALA A 16 -3.72 4.03 -11.59
C ALA A 16 -3.89 2.50 -11.64
N GLU A 17 -2.79 1.74 -11.53
CA GLU A 17 -2.87 0.28 -11.52
C GLU A 17 -3.57 -0.23 -10.26
N ALA A 18 -3.36 0.43 -9.11
CA ALA A 18 -4.00 0.03 -7.87
C ALA A 18 -5.50 0.34 -7.89
N LEU A 19 -5.92 1.49 -8.41
CA LEU A 19 -7.34 1.81 -8.61
C LEU A 19 -8.01 0.81 -9.56
N ALA A 20 -7.34 0.46 -10.67
CA ALA A 20 -7.87 -0.52 -11.62
C ALA A 20 -8.02 -1.92 -11.00
N LEU A 21 -7.14 -2.30 -10.07
CA LEU A 21 -7.22 -3.58 -9.36
C LEU A 21 -8.41 -3.67 -8.40
N VAL A 22 -8.68 -2.61 -7.63
CA VAL A 22 -9.80 -2.58 -6.67
C VAL A 22 -11.14 -2.25 -7.33
N GLY A 23 -11.13 -1.62 -8.51
CA GLY A 23 -12.32 -1.40 -9.33
C GLY A 23 -13.43 -0.68 -8.58
N ALA A 24 -14.55 -1.37 -8.37
CA ALA A 24 -15.72 -0.80 -7.67
C ALA A 24 -15.46 -0.51 -6.19
N ASP A 25 -14.44 -1.12 -5.57
CA ASP A 25 -14.04 -0.86 -4.19
C ASP A 25 -13.04 0.31 -4.09
N ALA A 26 -12.71 0.96 -5.22
CA ALA A 26 -11.91 2.17 -5.22
C ALA A 26 -12.58 3.29 -4.40
N PRO A 27 -11.78 4.18 -3.77
CA PRO A 27 -12.35 5.35 -3.12
C PRO A 27 -13.06 6.24 -4.15
N VAL A 28 -14.19 6.80 -3.75
CA VAL A 28 -14.80 7.93 -4.47
C VAL A 28 -13.94 9.16 -4.18
N ILE A 29 -13.42 9.79 -5.23
CA ILE A 29 -12.61 11.00 -5.13
C ILE A 29 -13.52 12.18 -5.45
N GLU A 30 -13.80 13.00 -4.45
CA GLU A 30 -14.60 14.21 -4.58
C GLU A 30 -13.74 15.40 -5.06
N PRO A 31 -14.34 16.41 -5.70
CA PRO A 31 -13.62 17.61 -6.08
C PRO A 31 -12.94 18.28 -4.87
N GLY A 32 -11.62 18.47 -4.95
CA GLY A 32 -10.82 19.07 -3.89
C GLY A 32 -10.12 18.08 -2.95
N ASP A 33 -10.44 16.77 -3.01
CA ASP A 33 -9.82 15.78 -2.12
C ASP A 33 -8.31 15.68 -2.32
N MET A 34 -7.86 15.66 -3.58
CA MET A 34 -6.44 15.48 -3.90
C MET A 34 -5.63 16.69 -3.43
N GLU A 35 -6.18 17.89 -3.57
CA GLU A 35 -5.59 19.13 -3.09
C GLU A 35 -5.56 19.20 -1.56
N ALA A 36 -6.62 18.75 -0.90
CA ALA A 36 -6.72 18.72 0.56
C ALA A 36 -5.76 17.69 1.19
N ILE A 37 -5.52 16.56 0.52
CA ILE A 37 -4.58 15.53 1.01
C ILE A 37 -3.12 15.93 0.74
N ALA A 38 -2.82 16.52 -0.42
CA ALA A 38 -1.46 16.83 -0.87
C ALA A 38 -0.89 18.14 -0.29
N VAL A 39 -1.21 18.47 0.96
CA VAL A 39 -0.63 19.62 1.67
C VAL A 39 0.86 19.41 1.96
N PRO A 40 1.67 20.48 2.10
CA PRO A 40 3.07 20.36 2.45
C PRO A 40 3.29 19.51 3.72
N CYS A 41 4.20 18.55 3.63
CA CYS A 41 4.54 17.63 4.71
C CYS A 41 6.01 17.83 5.10
N ASP A 42 6.24 18.37 6.30
CA ASP A 42 7.59 18.72 6.78
C ASP A 42 8.44 17.49 7.11
N PHE A 43 7.80 16.42 7.59
CA PHE A 43 8.47 15.16 7.95
C PHE A 43 7.58 13.94 7.67
N LEU A 44 8.18 12.85 7.21
CA LEU A 44 7.54 11.55 7.07
C LEU A 44 8.11 10.59 8.11
N GLY A 45 7.28 10.23 9.10
CA GLY A 45 7.59 9.14 10.03
C GLY A 45 7.36 7.79 9.36
N VAL A 46 8.33 6.88 9.45
CA VAL A 46 8.22 5.52 8.90
C VAL A 46 8.39 4.51 10.02
N ASN A 47 7.37 3.67 10.22
CA ASN A 47 7.46 2.51 11.08
C ASN A 47 7.89 1.30 10.24
N TYR A 48 8.98 0.65 10.62
CA TYR A 48 9.49 -0.55 9.97
C TYR A 48 9.81 -1.61 11.02
N TYR A 49 9.29 -2.82 10.81
CA TYR A 49 9.46 -3.93 11.74
C TYR A 49 10.24 -5.07 11.10
N PHE A 50 9.79 -5.56 9.95
CA PHE A 50 10.40 -6.68 9.22
C PHE A 50 10.04 -6.62 7.73
N PRO A 51 10.80 -7.28 6.85
CA PRO A 51 10.45 -7.41 5.44
C PRO A 51 9.43 -8.52 5.21
N GLU A 52 8.62 -8.39 4.16
CA GLU A 52 7.73 -9.45 3.69
C GLU A 52 8.29 -10.07 2.41
N GLU A 53 8.24 -11.40 2.30
CA GLU A 53 8.39 -12.07 1.02
C GLU A 53 7.02 -12.13 0.33
N VAL A 54 6.98 -11.69 -0.92
CA VAL A 54 5.72 -11.54 -1.68
C VAL A 54 5.81 -12.37 -2.95
N ALA A 55 4.81 -13.24 -3.16
CA ALA A 55 4.66 -14.01 -4.39
C ALA A 55 3.56 -13.43 -5.28
N ASN A 56 3.74 -13.57 -6.60
CA ASN A 56 2.68 -13.31 -7.56
C ASN A 56 1.52 -14.28 -7.33
N ALA A 57 0.30 -13.74 -7.21
CA ALA A 57 -0.90 -14.52 -6.97
C ALA A 57 -2.06 -13.87 -7.74
N PRO A 58 -2.14 -14.04 -9.08
CA PRO A 58 -3.04 -13.29 -9.95
C PRO A 58 -4.54 -13.41 -9.59
N GLU A 59 -4.91 -14.50 -8.92
CA GLU A 59 -6.28 -14.79 -8.49
C GLU A 59 -6.64 -14.16 -7.12
N ASP A 60 -5.65 -13.69 -6.35
CA ASP A 60 -5.85 -13.20 -4.99
C ASP A 60 -6.22 -11.71 -4.99
N TYR A 61 -7.51 -11.39 -4.86
CA TYR A 61 -7.99 -10.01 -4.66
C TYR A 61 -7.58 -9.47 -3.27
N PRO A 62 -7.22 -8.17 -3.11
CA PRO A 62 -7.25 -7.10 -4.11
C PRO A 62 -5.96 -6.88 -4.90
N LEU A 63 -4.80 -7.19 -4.32
CA LEU A 63 -3.52 -6.78 -4.89
C LEU A 63 -2.89 -7.80 -5.84
N ARG A 64 -3.52 -8.96 -6.04
CA ARG A 64 -3.00 -10.06 -6.86
C ARG A 64 -1.63 -10.55 -6.40
N THR A 65 -1.44 -10.54 -5.09
CA THR A 65 -0.18 -10.91 -4.42
C THR A 65 -0.47 -11.66 -3.13
N ARG A 66 0.44 -12.55 -2.74
CA ARG A 66 0.36 -13.31 -1.48
C ARG A 66 1.62 -13.10 -0.65
N ILE A 67 1.46 -12.88 0.65
CA ILE A 67 2.58 -12.90 1.59
C ILE A 67 3.01 -14.35 1.81
N VAL A 68 4.30 -14.61 1.66
CA VAL A 68 4.92 -15.91 1.92
C VAL A 68 5.59 -15.84 3.29
N TYR A 69 5.44 -16.92 4.04
CA TYR A 69 6.08 -17.09 5.34
C TYR A 69 7.12 -18.21 5.25
N PRO A 70 8.39 -17.89 4.94
CA PRO A 70 9.46 -18.87 4.97
C PRO A 70 9.59 -19.49 6.36
N GLN A 71 9.72 -20.81 6.39
CA GLN A 71 9.81 -21.60 7.62
C GLN A 71 11.27 -21.78 8.09
N ASP A 72 12.23 -21.40 7.26
CA ASP A 72 13.67 -21.53 7.49
C ASP A 72 14.29 -20.30 8.18
N ARG A 73 13.46 -19.37 8.67
CA ARG A 73 13.91 -18.12 9.32
C ARG A 73 13.49 -18.09 10.78
N GLN A 74 14.40 -17.60 11.62
CA GLN A 74 14.06 -17.27 13.01
C GLN A 74 13.06 -16.10 13.02
N ARG A 75 12.08 -16.21 13.91
CA ARG A 75 11.06 -15.19 14.12
C ARG A 75 10.93 -14.90 15.61
N THR A 76 10.51 -13.68 15.92
CA THR A 76 10.09 -13.30 17.27
C THR A 76 8.82 -14.06 17.68
N ASP A 77 8.44 -14.00 18.96
CA ASP A 77 7.18 -14.58 19.46
C ASP A 77 5.93 -13.95 18.82
N PHE A 78 6.05 -12.76 18.23
CA PHE A 78 5.00 -12.10 17.43
C PHE A 78 4.94 -12.60 15.97
N GLY A 79 5.84 -13.51 15.59
CA GLY A 79 5.94 -14.05 14.24
C GLY A 79 6.64 -13.12 13.25
N TRP A 80 7.33 -12.07 13.71
CA TRP A 80 8.14 -11.17 12.87
C TRP A 80 9.51 -11.76 12.58
#